data_AF-N1V354-F1
#
_entry.id   AF-N1V354-F1
#
_cell.length_a   1.000
_cell.length_b   1.000
_cell.length_c   1.000
_cell.angle_alpha   90.00
_cell.angle_beta   90.00
_cell.angle_gamma   90.00
#
_symmetry.space_group_name_H-M   'P 1'
#
loop_
_entity.id
_entity.type
_entity.pdbx_description
1 polymer ?
#
loop_
_entity_poly.entity_id
_entity_poly.type
_entity_poly.pdbx_seq_one_letter_code
_entity_poly.pdbx_strand_id
1 'polypeptide(L)'
;MARNPLPSKKCSRIKNNGDPCGLYAIQGGSVCHKHGGSAPQVKKKAAERIAEAADDAAALLVQFMEDPKNDVKVRTQIAQDLLNRAGYNSRQAVDLTVSKFDEAVANGEFLIDLGESDANEIAALEVLAEPEHKVQLRKRRTQR
;
A
#
# COMPACT_ATOMS: atom_id res chain seq x y z
N MET A 1 -4.05 -16.07 7.94
CA MET A 1 -4.58 -15.73 6.60
C MET A 1 -5.92 -15.03 6.79
N ALA A 2 -6.01 -13.73 6.50
CA ALA A 2 -7.30 -13.03 6.56
C ALA A 2 -8.25 -13.69 5.56
N ARG A 3 -9.44 -14.09 6.02
CA ARG A 3 -10.48 -14.60 5.13
C ARG A 3 -10.90 -13.46 4.24
N ASN A 4 -10.43 -13.46 2.99
CA ASN A 4 -10.91 -12.54 1.97
C ASN A 4 -12.46 -12.67 1.93
N PRO A 5 -13.23 -11.58 2.03
CA PRO A 5 -14.69 -11.67 2.08
C PRO A 5 -15.19 -12.49 0.89
N LEU A 6 -16.07 -13.45 1.17
CA LEU A 6 -16.62 -14.28 0.11
C LEU A 6 -17.40 -13.38 -0.85
N PRO A 7 -17.21 -13.53 -2.17
CA PRO A 7 -17.98 -12.78 -3.16
C PRO A 7 -19.47 -13.05 -2.92
N SER A 8 -20.28 -11.98 -2.84
CA SER A 8 -21.68 -12.08 -2.44
C SER A 8 -22.55 -12.87 -3.43
N LYS A 9 -22.10 -13.03 -4.68
CA LYS A 9 -22.85 -13.68 -5.76
C LYS A 9 -22.51 -15.17 -5.88
N LYS A 10 -23.54 -16.01 -5.91
CA LYS A 10 -23.42 -17.44 -6.25
C LYS A 10 -23.06 -17.60 -7.73
N CYS A 11 -22.37 -18.68 -8.06
CA CYS A 11 -22.07 -19.02 -9.44
C CYS A 11 -23.36 -19.20 -10.25
N SER A 12 -23.44 -18.55 -11.41
CA SER A 12 -24.61 -18.58 -12.29
C SER A 12 -24.77 -19.87 -13.10
N ARG A 13 -23.87 -20.85 -12.95
CA ARG A 13 -23.84 -22.07 -13.78
C ARG A 13 -24.50 -23.23 -13.03
N ILE A 14 -25.16 -24.09 -13.79
CA ILE A 14 -25.77 -25.34 -13.29
C ILE A 14 -24.75 -26.49 -13.40
N LYS A 15 -24.92 -27.49 -12.55
CA LYS A 15 -24.18 -28.75 -12.59
C LYS A 15 -24.82 -29.69 -13.63
N ASN A 16 -24.12 -30.76 -13.99
CA ASN A 16 -24.62 -31.75 -14.95
C ASN A 16 -25.89 -32.49 -14.48
N ASN A 17 -26.14 -32.53 -13.18
CA ASN A 17 -27.34 -33.14 -12.59
C ASN A 17 -28.55 -32.18 -12.55
N GLY A 18 -28.45 -30.98 -13.13
CA GLY A 18 -29.51 -29.97 -13.15
C GLY A 18 -29.52 -29.02 -11.95
N ASP A 19 -28.79 -29.35 -10.87
CA ASP A 19 -28.74 -28.51 -9.68
C ASP A 19 -27.88 -27.24 -9.89
N PRO A 20 -28.14 -26.14 -9.17
CA PRO A 20 -27.24 -24.99 -9.15
C PRO A 20 -25.86 -25.36 -8.59
N CYS A 21 -24.79 -24.71 -9.08
CA CYS A 21 -23.41 -24.97 -8.69
C CYS A 21 -23.15 -24.97 -7.17
N GLY A 22 -23.86 -24.14 -6.41
CA GLY A 22 -23.72 -23.98 -4.96
C GLY A 22 -22.46 -23.22 -4.52
N LEU A 23 -21.43 -23.15 -5.36
CA LEU A 23 -20.20 -22.38 -5.10
C LEU A 23 -20.41 -20.88 -5.38
N TYR A 24 -19.60 -20.05 -4.73
CA TYR A 24 -19.54 -18.61 -5.00
C TYR A 24 -18.76 -18.30 -6.28
N ALA A 25 -19.17 -17.24 -6.98
CA ALA A 25 -18.46 -16.72 -8.13
C ALA A 25 -17.06 -16.20 -7.73
N ILE A 26 -16.17 -15.92 -8.67
CA ILE A 26 -14.96 -15.15 -8.35
C ILE A 26 -15.32 -13.68 -8.06
N GLN A 27 -14.45 -12.95 -7.36
CA GLN A 27 -14.60 -11.49 -7.19
C GLN A 27 -14.68 -10.80 -8.56
N GLY A 28 -15.67 -9.91 -8.75
CA GLY A 28 -15.93 -9.23 -10.02
C GLY A 28 -16.49 -10.13 -11.15
N GLY A 29 -16.74 -11.41 -10.89
CA GLY A 29 -17.20 -12.39 -11.89
C GLY A 29 -18.59 -12.96 -11.62
N SER A 30 -19.06 -13.81 -12.53
CA SER A 30 -20.37 -14.51 -12.43
C SER A 30 -20.25 -16.03 -12.21
N VAL A 31 -19.06 -16.61 -12.40
CA VAL A 31 -18.83 -18.05 -12.30
C VAL A 31 -17.75 -18.37 -11.27
N CYS A 32 -17.85 -19.54 -10.64
CA CYS A 32 -16.86 -20.01 -9.66
C CYS A 32 -15.60 -20.51 -10.37
N HIS A 33 -14.54 -20.75 -9.59
CA HIS A 33 -13.28 -21.34 -10.08
C HIS A 33 -13.48 -22.67 -10.83
N LYS A 34 -14.43 -23.52 -10.42
CA LYS A 34 -14.74 -24.80 -11.09
C LYS A 34 -15.48 -24.64 -12.43
N HIS A 35 -16.29 -23.58 -12.57
CA HIS A 35 -17.10 -23.33 -13.77
C HIS A 35 -16.47 -22.32 -14.73
N GLY A 36 -15.14 -22.19 -14.69
CA GLY A 36 -14.37 -21.35 -15.60
C GLY A 36 -13.94 -20.00 -15.04
N GLY A 37 -14.23 -19.69 -13.77
CA GLY A 37 -13.76 -18.47 -13.12
C GLY A 37 -12.24 -18.37 -13.01
N SER A 38 -11.53 -19.49 -13.05
CA SER A 38 -10.07 -19.48 -13.04
C SER A 38 -9.44 -19.11 -14.39
N ALA A 39 -10.23 -19.07 -15.47
CA ALA A 39 -9.74 -18.79 -16.81
C ALA A 39 -9.19 -17.36 -16.93
N PRO A 40 -8.04 -17.14 -17.61
CA PRO A 40 -7.41 -15.82 -17.69
C PRO A 40 -8.32 -14.71 -18.20
N GLN A 41 -9.09 -14.99 -19.26
CA GLN A 41 -10.03 -14.03 -19.85
C GLN A 41 -11.19 -13.68 -18.91
N VAL A 42 -11.61 -14.62 -18.04
CA VAL A 42 -12.68 -14.37 -17.07
C VAL A 42 -12.16 -13.52 -15.91
N LYS A 43 -10.94 -13.79 -15.43
CA LYS A 43 -10.27 -12.97 -14.42
C LYS A 43 -10.01 -11.55 -14.91
N LYS A 44 -9.50 -11.40 -16.14
CA LYS A 44 -9.25 -10.10 -16.75
C LYS A 44 -10.53 -9.27 -16.80
N LYS A 45 -11.60 -9.83 -17.36
CA LYS A 45 -12.90 -9.16 -17.43
C LYS A 45 -13.51 -8.88 -16.05
N ALA A 46 -13.26 -9.73 -15.06
CA ALA A 46 -13.69 -9.49 -13.69
C ALA A 46 -12.95 -8.32 -13.03
N ALA A 47 -11.64 -8.19 -13.29
CA ALA A 47 -10.84 -7.06 -12.84
C ALA A 47 -11.27 -5.76 -13.54
N GLU A 48 -11.53 -5.80 -14.86
CA GLU A 48 -12.05 -4.66 -15.63
C GLU A 48 -13.35 -4.14 -15.01
N ARG A 49 -14.32 -5.00 -14.69
CA ARG A 49 -15.56 -4.58 -14.01
C ARG A 49 -15.35 -3.95 -12.64
N ILE A 50 -14.37 -4.41 -11.87
CA ILE A 50 -14.05 -3.82 -10.57
C ILE A 50 -13.45 -2.42 -10.77
N ALA A 51 -12.60 -2.24 -11.78
CA ALA A 51 -12.03 -0.95 -12.12
C ALA A 51 -13.08 0.02 -12.65
N GLU A 52 -14.00 -0.43 -13.50
CA GLU A 52 -15.13 0.37 -14.00
C GLU A 52 -16.04 0.86 -12.86
N ALA A 53 -16.20 0.05 -11.79
CA ALA A 53 -16.98 0.43 -10.62
C ALA A 53 -16.24 1.39 -9.65
N ALA A 54 -14.97 1.73 -9.93
CA ALA A 54 -14.19 2.59 -9.04
C ALA A 54 -14.74 4.02 -8.98
N ASP A 55 -15.20 4.56 -10.11
CA ASP A 55 -15.78 5.91 -10.19
C ASP A 55 -17.09 6.00 -9.41
N ASP A 56 -17.97 5.00 -9.59
CA ASP A 56 -19.22 4.88 -8.83
C ASP A 56 -18.95 4.74 -7.32
N ALA A 57 -17.92 3.97 -6.94
CA ALA A 57 -17.52 3.82 -5.54
C ALA A 57 -17.03 5.16 -4.97
N ALA A 58 -16.26 5.94 -5.73
CA ALA A 58 -15.81 7.27 -5.31
C ALA A 58 -16.99 8.22 -5.10
N ALA A 59 -17.99 8.20 -5.99
CA ALA A 59 -19.21 8.99 -5.83
C ALA A 59 -19.99 8.62 -4.56
N LEU A 60 -20.11 7.33 -4.25
CA LEU A 60 -20.76 6.87 -3.01
C LEU A 60 -20.01 7.28 -1.75
N LEU A 61 -18.67 7.30 -1.78
CA LEU A 61 -17.87 7.76 -0.65
C LEU A 61 -18.18 9.23 -0.32
N VAL A 62 -18.29 10.10 -1.34
CA VAL A 62 -18.68 11.50 -1.14
C VAL A 62 -20.06 11.61 -0.49
N GLN A 63 -21.04 10.84 -0.96
CA GLN A 63 -22.39 10.82 -0.36
C GLN A 63 -22.36 10.36 1.11
N PHE A 64 -21.58 9.32 1.43
CA PHE A 64 -21.45 8.84 2.80
C PHE A 64 -20.73 9.82 3.74
N MET A 65 -19.82 10.63 3.21
CA MET A 65 -19.17 11.70 3.95
C MET A 65 -20.16 12.83 4.30
N GLU A 66 -21.11 13.12 3.42
CA GLU A 66 -22.12 14.17 3.61
C GLU A 66 -23.28 13.73 4.51
N ASP A 67 -23.66 12.44 4.51
CA ASP A 67 -24.78 11.94 5.30
C ASP A 67 -24.53 12.08 6.82
N PRO A 68 -25.35 12.88 7.55
CA PRO A 68 -25.21 13.06 9.00
C PRO A 68 -25.55 11.81 9.81
N LYS A 69 -26.17 10.78 9.22
CA LYS A 69 -26.46 9.52 9.91
C LYS A 69 -25.22 8.65 10.15
N ASN A 70 -24.19 8.83 9.33
CA ASN A 70 -22.94 8.09 9.49
C ASN A 70 -22.15 8.63 10.68
N ASP A 71 -21.51 7.72 11.43
CA ASP A 71 -20.66 8.10 12.56
C ASP A 71 -19.57 9.08 12.10
N VAL A 72 -19.28 10.07 12.94
CA VAL A 72 -18.30 11.12 12.64
C VAL A 72 -16.94 10.50 12.29
N LYS A 73 -16.57 9.39 12.93
CA LYS A 73 -15.31 8.67 12.61
C LYS A 73 -15.29 8.11 11.19
N VAL A 74 -16.40 7.57 10.71
CA VAL A 74 -16.49 7.02 9.35
C VAL A 74 -16.36 8.17 8.35
N ARG A 75 -17.02 9.30 8.62
CA ARG A 75 -16.97 10.49 7.76
C ARG A 75 -15.56 11.08 7.67
N THR A 76 -14.85 11.19 8.79
CA THR A 76 -13.46 11.69 8.80
C THR A 76 -12.49 10.73 8.11
N GLN A 77 -12.68 9.42 8.25
CA GLN A 77 -11.88 8.43 7.53
C GLN A 77 -12.06 8.53 6.02
N ILE A 78 -13.31 8.67 5.54
CA ILE A 78 -13.58 8.86 4.12
C ILE A 78 -12.93 10.14 3.60
N ALA A 79 -13.04 11.25 4.34
CA ALA A 79 -12.40 12.51 3.98
C ALA A 79 -10.87 12.36 3.85
N GLN A 80 -10.24 11.68 4.80
CA GLN A 80 -8.79 11.43 4.78
C GLN A 80 -8.39 10.53 3.60
N ASP A 81 -9.19 9.52 3.27
CA ASP A 81 -8.96 8.61 2.15
C ASP A 81 -9.06 9.33 0.79
N LEU A 82 -9.99 10.29 0.67
CA LEU A 82 -10.09 11.17 -0.50
C LEU A 82 -8.88 12.10 -0.62
N LEU A 83 -8.46 12.74 0.48
CA LEU A 83 -7.28 13.62 0.50
C LEU A 83 -5.99 12.88 0.15
N ASN A 84 -5.81 11.66 0.67
CA ASN A 84 -4.66 10.81 0.37
C ASN A 84 -4.59 10.46 -1.13
N ARG A 85 -5.74 10.17 -1.77
CA ARG A 85 -5.78 9.89 -3.21
C ARG A 85 -5.56 11.13 -4.08
N ALA A 86 -5.99 12.30 -3.61
CA ALA A 86 -5.71 13.58 -4.27
C ALA A 86 -4.25 14.04 -4.07
N GLY A 87 -3.44 13.32 -3.29
CA GLY A 87 -2.04 13.64 -3.05
C GLY A 87 -1.82 14.69 -1.97
N TYR A 88 -2.84 15.04 -1.19
CA TYR A 88 -2.72 15.96 -0.05
C TYR A 88 -2.29 15.22 1.23
N ASN A 89 -1.24 14.40 1.14
CA ASN A 89 -0.69 13.74 2.31
C ASN A 89 0.32 14.64 3.03
N SER A 90 0.53 14.35 4.32
CA SER A 90 1.62 14.95 5.09
C SER A 90 2.98 14.55 4.51
N ARG A 91 4.01 15.36 4.80
CA ARG A 91 5.41 15.17 4.36
C ARG A 91 5.81 13.69 4.31
N GLN A 92 6.07 13.19 3.11
CA GLN A 92 6.63 11.86 2.91
C GLN A 92 8.14 11.89 3.21
N ALA A 93 8.60 11.12 4.20
CA ALA A 93 10.01 10.81 4.36
C ALA A 93 10.33 9.60 3.49
N VAL A 94 11.23 9.77 2.52
CA VAL A 94 11.68 8.69 1.64
C VAL A 94 13.15 8.42 1.98
N ASP A 95 13.39 7.38 2.78
CA ASP A 95 14.75 6.90 3.05
C ASP A 95 15.20 6.00 1.90
N LEU A 96 15.99 6.56 0.98
CA LEU A 96 16.64 5.79 -0.08
C LEU A 96 18.02 5.35 0.40
N THR A 97 18.12 4.11 0.86
CA THR A 97 19.41 3.44 1.06
C THR A 97 19.79 2.72 -0.22
N VAL A 98 20.80 3.23 -0.94
CA VAL A 98 21.26 2.61 -2.19
C VAL A 98 22.57 1.87 -1.96
N SER A 99 22.47 0.59 -1.63
CA SER A 99 23.61 -0.29 -1.30
C SER A 99 24.65 -0.45 -2.41
N LYS A 100 24.28 -0.21 -3.68
CA LYS A 100 25.22 -0.28 -4.81
C LYS A 100 26.14 0.93 -4.94
N PHE A 101 25.77 2.07 -4.37
CA PHE A 101 26.67 3.23 -4.36
C PHE A 101 27.64 3.18 -3.18
N ASP A 102 27.28 2.51 -2.08
CA ASP A 102 28.19 2.35 -0.93
C ASP A 102 29.46 1.57 -1.31
N GLU A 103 29.35 0.51 -2.12
CA GLU A 103 30.51 -0.24 -2.60
C GLU A 103 31.34 0.56 -3.63
N ALA A 104 30.71 1.33 -4.52
CA ALA A 104 31.42 2.14 -5.51
C ALA A 104 32.16 3.34 -4.89
N VAL A 105 31.58 3.94 -3.83
CA VAL A 105 32.22 4.99 -3.04
C VAL A 105 33.35 4.41 -2.18
N ALA A 106 33.16 3.22 -1.60
CA ALA A 106 34.19 2.55 -0.79
C ALA A 106 35.39 2.06 -1.62
N ASN A 107 35.17 1.67 -2.88
CA ASN A 107 36.22 1.16 -3.77
C ASN A 107 36.96 2.27 -4.53
N GLY A 108 36.62 3.55 -4.30
CA GLY A 108 37.34 4.69 -4.89
C GLY A 108 37.22 4.81 -6.41
N GLU A 109 36.21 4.19 -7.02
CA GLU A 109 36.03 4.17 -8.48
C GLU A 109 35.40 5.47 -9.03
N PHE A 110 35.17 6.45 -8.15
CA PHE A 110 34.63 7.76 -8.50
C PHE A 110 35.73 8.83 -8.38
N LEU A 111 36.43 9.08 -9.49
CA LEU A 111 37.29 10.25 -9.65
C LEU A 111 36.39 11.49 -9.80
N ILE A 112 36.14 12.19 -8.68
CA ILE A 112 35.67 13.56 -8.75
C ILE A 112 36.88 14.38 -9.18
N ASP A 113 36.82 14.94 -10.39
CA ASP A 113 37.76 15.97 -10.82
C ASP A 113 37.47 17.23 -9.99
N LEU A 114 38.03 17.26 -8.78
CA LEU A 114 38.11 18.48 -7.98
C LEU A 114 39.22 19.32 -8.62
N GLY A 115 38.80 20.18 -9.55
CA GLY A 115 39.66 21.23 -10.08
C GLY A 115 40.39 21.94 -8.94
N GLU A 116 41.71 22.05 -9.09
CA GLU A 116 42.66 22.53 -8.09
C GLU A 116 42.51 24.04 -7.83
N SER A 117 41.48 24.40 -7.06
CA SER A 117 41.28 25.69 -6.38
C SER A 117 40.08 25.47 -5.46
N ASP A 118 40.17 25.23 -4.16
CA ASP A 118 40.84 26.05 -3.17
C ASP A 118 41.07 25.20 -1.91
N ALA A 119 42.31 24.76 -1.68
CA ALA A 119 42.69 23.96 -0.53
C ALA A 119 42.92 24.77 0.76
N ASN A 120 42.28 25.94 0.92
CA ASN A 120 42.64 26.84 2.01
C ASN A 120 41.45 27.63 2.58
N GLU A 121 40.40 26.96 3.06
CA GLU A 121 39.40 27.64 3.92
C GLU A 121 38.48 26.69 4.72
N ILE A 122 38.99 25.65 5.39
CA ILE A 122 38.20 24.93 6.42
C ILE A 122 39.03 24.57 7.65
N ALA A 123 39.80 25.54 8.16
CA ALA A 123 40.42 25.45 9.47
C ALA A 123 39.72 26.42 10.45
N ALA A 124 38.46 26.14 10.80
CA ALA A 124 37.82 26.56 12.05
C ALA A 124 36.31 26.23 12.03
N LEU A 125 35.94 24.99 12.33
CA LEU A 125 34.63 24.76 12.93
C LEU A 125 34.68 23.58 13.89
N GLU A 126 34.81 23.94 15.17
CA GLU A 126 34.85 23.04 16.31
C GLU A 126 33.44 22.50 16.55
N VAL A 127 33.21 21.23 16.18
CA VAL A 127 31.95 20.54 16.48
C VAL A 127 32.01 20.08 17.94
N LEU A 128 31.36 20.86 18.82
CA LEU A 128 31.04 20.45 20.18
C LEU A 128 30.08 19.24 20.12
N ALA A 129 30.64 18.05 20.32
CA ALA A 129 29.89 16.81 20.45
C ALA A 129 29.39 16.64 21.88
N GLU A 130 28.07 16.71 22.09
CA GLU A 130 27.42 16.17 23.28
C GLU A 130 26.70 14.85 22.92
N PRO A 131 26.96 13.72 23.61
CA PRO A 131 26.27 12.47 23.37
C PRO A 131 25.35 12.11 24.53
N GLU A 132 24.03 12.18 24.36
CA GLU A 132 23.15 11.33 25.18
C GLU A 132 21.72 11.19 24.66
N HIS A 133 21.39 9.98 24.18
CA HIS A 133 20.05 9.44 24.34
C HIS A 133 20.13 7.98 24.81
N LYS A 134 19.85 7.77 26.11
CA LYS A 134 19.72 6.45 26.74
C LYS A 134 18.48 5.73 26.22
N VAL A 135 18.68 4.62 25.49
CA VAL A 135 17.61 3.69 25.13
C VAL A 135 17.35 2.75 26.32
N GLN A 136 16.17 2.84 26.93
CA GLN A 136 15.75 1.93 28.00
C GLN A 136 15.29 0.59 27.42
N LEU A 137 16.11 -0.45 27.58
CA LEU A 137 15.74 -1.83 27.24
C LEU A 137 14.79 -2.41 28.30
N ARG A 138 13.52 -2.60 27.93
CA ARG A 138 12.54 -3.33 28.77
C ARG A 138 12.84 -4.83 28.73
N LYS A 139 13.25 -5.41 29.87
CA LYS A 139 13.42 -6.86 30.03
C LYS A 139 12.08 -7.58 29.85
N ARG A 140 12.00 -8.51 28.90
CA ARG A 140 10.87 -9.44 28.77
C ARG A 140 10.87 -10.37 29.99
N ARG A 141 9.77 -10.38 30.76
CA ARG A 141 9.52 -11.38 31.80
C ARG A 141 9.41 -12.76 31.15
N THR A 142 10.36 -13.64 31.43
CA THR A 142 10.22 -15.07 31.20
C THR A 142 9.19 -15.61 32.19
N GLN A 143 8.12 -16.24 31.69
CA GLN A 143 7.13 -16.95 32.50
C GLN A 143 7.78 -18.21 33.09
N ARG A 144 7.42 -18.51 34.33
CA ARG A 144 7.92 -19.65 35.11
C ARG A 144 6.92 -20.79 35.04
#